data_AF-A0A6J1NPW7-F1
#
_entry.id   AF-A0A6J1NPW7-F1
#
_cell.length_a   1.000
_cell.length_b   1.000
_cell.length_c   1.000
_cell.angle_alpha   90.00
_cell.angle_beta   90.00
_cell.angle_gamma   90.00
#
_symmetry.space_group_name_H-M   'P 1'
#
loop_
_entity.id
_entity.type
_entity.pdbx_description
1 polymer ?
#
loop_
_entity_poly.entity_id
_entity_poly.type
_entity_poly.pdbx_seq_one_letter_code
_entity_poly.pdbx_strand_id
1 'polypeptide(L)'
;MSSKPQIYHEKQVKELCALHALNNLFQTRNTFSKSELDTICSRLSPNVWINPHRSMLGLGNYDINVIMAALQKKGCEAIWFDKRKDPGCLDLSNICGFILNVPSDYKLGFVMLPLRRRHWITIRQIQGNFYNLDSKLDTPQLIGRSSDLIAYLKEQLECKEKELFVVVSQEVEEKQLWINQFILQDNGGHNVAIHKETPLESPDSSPTCDYNTRDAECLRLNEVNCVNSETF
;
A
#
# COMPACT_ATOMS: atom_id res chain seq x y z
N MET A 1 -22.15 12.76 -22.45
CA MET A 1 -21.51 13.54 -21.37
C MET A 1 -21.36 12.62 -20.18
N SER A 2 -20.14 12.25 -19.79
CA SER A 2 -19.94 11.40 -18.61
C SER A 2 -20.23 12.26 -17.37
N SER A 3 -21.31 11.97 -16.66
CA SER A 3 -21.62 12.63 -15.39
C SER A 3 -20.47 12.41 -14.42
N LYS A 4 -19.98 13.46 -13.75
CA LYS A 4 -18.96 13.31 -12.71
C LYS A 4 -19.43 12.28 -11.67
N PRO A 5 -18.58 11.33 -11.26
CA PRO A 5 -18.94 10.37 -10.22
C PRO A 5 -19.39 11.12 -8.96
N GLN A 6 -20.55 10.78 -8.43
CA GLN A 6 -20.98 11.25 -7.12
C GLN A 6 -20.22 10.44 -6.07
N ILE A 7 -19.08 10.97 -5.64
CA ILE A 7 -18.22 10.36 -4.62
C ILE A 7 -18.71 10.82 -3.25
N TYR A 8 -18.98 9.86 -2.36
CA TYR A 8 -19.22 10.18 -0.96
C TYR A 8 -17.90 10.53 -0.29
N HIS A 9 -17.85 11.72 0.33
CA HIS A 9 -16.68 12.21 1.05
C HIS A 9 -17.13 12.91 2.33
N GLU A 10 -16.79 12.29 3.45
CA GLU A 10 -16.98 12.81 4.79
C GLU A 10 -15.72 13.55 5.24
N LYS A 11 -15.86 14.85 5.46
CA LYS A 11 -14.81 15.70 5.99
C LYS A 11 -14.69 15.55 7.49
N GLN A 12 -13.47 15.73 7.99
CA GLN A 12 -13.15 15.53 9.38
C GLN A 12 -13.78 16.59 10.26
N VAL A 13 -14.40 16.14 11.34
CA VAL A 13 -14.82 17.00 12.45
C VAL A 13 -14.07 16.56 13.70
N LYS A 14 -13.32 17.48 14.32
CA LYS A 14 -12.49 17.23 15.51
C LYS A 14 -11.43 16.16 15.25
N GLU A 15 -11.28 15.17 16.14
CA GLU A 15 -10.25 14.11 16.04
C GLU A 15 -10.83 12.77 15.56
N LEU A 16 -11.98 12.79 14.88
CA LEU A 16 -12.71 11.58 14.46
C LEU A 16 -12.21 10.98 13.13
N CYS A 17 -10.91 11.10 12.80
CA CYS A 17 -10.37 10.66 11.51
C CYS A 17 -10.66 9.18 11.21
N ALA A 18 -10.61 8.29 12.20
CA ALA A 18 -10.94 6.87 11.99
C ALA A 18 -12.41 6.65 11.60
N LEU A 19 -13.35 7.42 12.18
CA LEU A 19 -14.76 7.35 11.84
C LEU A 19 -14.98 7.73 10.37
N HIS A 20 -14.41 8.86 9.97
CA HIS A 20 -14.57 9.38 8.62
C HIS A 20 -13.83 8.50 7.60
N ALA A 21 -12.66 7.95 7.94
CA ALA A 21 -11.97 6.95 7.13
C ALA A 21 -12.87 5.73 6.88
N LEU A 22 -13.48 5.15 7.93
CA LEU A 22 -14.41 4.03 7.76
C LEU A 22 -15.62 4.39 6.88
N ASN A 23 -16.28 5.53 7.12
CA ASN A 23 -17.44 5.92 6.32
C ASN A 23 -17.07 6.24 4.86
N ASN A 24 -15.92 6.88 4.63
CA ASN A 24 -15.35 7.09 3.30
C ASN A 24 -15.02 5.77 2.62
N LEU A 25 -14.51 4.78 3.37
CA LEU A 25 -14.24 3.46 2.85
C LEU A 25 -15.53 2.80 2.37
N PHE A 26 -16.61 2.81 3.15
CA PHE A 26 -17.87 2.18 2.71
C PHE A 26 -18.70 3.04 1.75
N GLN A 27 -18.21 4.24 1.40
CA GLN A 27 -18.88 5.18 0.48
C GLN A 27 -20.35 5.46 0.86
N THR A 28 -20.68 5.36 2.15
CA THR A 28 -22.05 5.45 2.66
C THR A 28 -22.08 6.29 3.93
N ARG A 29 -22.98 7.28 3.94
CA ARG A 29 -23.17 8.16 5.10
C ARG A 29 -23.66 7.36 6.30
N ASN A 30 -23.08 7.65 7.47
CA ASN A 30 -23.46 7.03 8.75
C ASN A 30 -23.31 5.50 8.74
N THR A 31 -22.35 4.95 7.99
CA THR A 31 -22.04 3.51 8.06
C THR A 31 -21.64 3.12 9.48
N PHE A 32 -20.84 3.96 10.10
CA PHE A 32 -20.51 3.97 11.51
C PHE A 32 -20.84 5.32 12.13
N SER A 33 -21.04 5.29 13.43
CA SER A 33 -21.24 6.49 14.26
C SER A 33 -20.19 6.55 15.37
N LYS A 34 -19.99 7.73 15.94
CA LYS A 34 -19.11 7.92 17.09
C LYS A 34 -19.50 7.01 18.26
N SER A 35 -20.79 6.90 18.57
CA SER A 35 -21.27 6.05 19.67
C SER A 35 -20.98 4.57 19.44
N GLU A 36 -21.05 4.12 18.18
CA GLU A 36 -20.69 2.77 17.80
C GLU A 36 -19.20 2.51 18.00
N LEU A 37 -18.32 3.39 17.52
CA LEU A 37 -16.87 3.25 17.72
C LEU A 37 -16.47 3.37 19.20
N ASP A 38 -17.14 4.24 19.97
CA ASP A 38 -16.96 4.33 21.42
C ASP A 38 -17.35 3.02 22.13
N THR A 39 -18.41 2.36 21.65
CA THR A 39 -18.85 1.05 22.18
C THR A 39 -17.82 -0.04 21.87
N ILE A 40 -17.29 -0.06 20.64
CA ILE A 40 -16.22 -1.00 20.25
C ILE A 40 -14.97 -0.78 21.11
N CYS A 41 -14.53 0.47 21.24
CA CYS A 41 -13.38 0.83 22.07
C CYS A 41 -13.56 0.39 23.53
N SER A 42 -14.77 0.56 24.09
CA SER A 42 -15.06 0.16 25.46
C SER A 42 -15.05 -1.37 25.65
N ARG A 43 -15.47 -2.14 24.63
CA ARG A 43 -15.44 -3.61 24.66
C ARG A 43 -14.04 -4.18 24.55
N LEU A 44 -13.17 -3.53 23.77
CA LEU A 44 -11.77 -3.94 23.62
C LEU A 44 -10.94 -3.69 24.88
N SER A 45 -11.34 -2.70 25.70
CA SER A 45 -10.65 -2.35 26.96
C SER A 45 -11.62 -2.22 28.14
N PRO A 46 -12.22 -3.34 28.61
CA PRO A 46 -13.31 -3.31 29.59
C PRO A 46 -12.88 -2.91 31.03
N ASN A 47 -11.60 -3.00 31.37
CA ASN A 47 -11.11 -2.92 32.76
C ASN A 47 -10.33 -1.62 33.10
N VAL A 48 -10.52 -0.53 32.36
CA VAL A 48 -9.78 0.72 32.61
C VAL A 48 -10.74 1.88 32.91
N TRP A 49 -10.98 2.14 34.21
CA TRP A 49 -11.81 3.27 34.68
C TRP A 49 -11.21 4.63 34.28
N ILE A 50 -9.90 4.69 34.02
CA ILE A 50 -9.21 5.79 33.35
C ILE A 50 -8.51 5.19 32.14
N ASN A 51 -9.14 5.23 30.96
CA ASN A 51 -8.57 4.63 29.75
C ASN A 51 -7.38 5.50 29.23
N PRO A 52 -6.10 5.06 29.31
CA PRO A 52 -4.95 5.80 28.79
C PRO A 52 -4.92 5.88 27.26
N HIS A 53 -5.79 5.12 26.58
CA HIS A 53 -6.07 5.19 25.14
C HIS A 53 -7.37 5.94 24.80
N ARG A 54 -8.14 6.39 25.80
CA ARG A 54 -9.03 7.54 25.62
C ARG A 54 -8.18 8.77 25.76
N SER A 55 -8.16 9.62 24.74
CA SER A 55 -8.01 11.04 25.04
C SER A 55 -9.11 11.38 26.05
N MET A 56 -8.73 11.84 27.24
CA MET A 56 -9.53 12.07 28.46
C MET A 56 -10.80 12.94 28.28
N LEU A 57 -11.19 13.24 27.04
CA LEU A 57 -12.27 14.12 26.63
C LEU A 57 -13.23 13.49 25.58
N GLY A 58 -13.05 12.22 25.18
CA GLY A 58 -13.97 11.55 24.23
C GLY A 58 -13.93 12.14 22.80
N LEU A 59 -12.74 12.56 22.36
CA LEU A 59 -12.53 13.39 21.17
C LEU A 59 -12.42 12.65 19.83
N GLY A 60 -12.23 11.32 19.82
CA GLY A 60 -12.27 10.52 18.58
C GLY A 60 -10.97 9.86 18.09
N ASN A 61 -9.87 9.93 18.86
CA ASN A 61 -8.58 9.29 18.52
C ASN A 61 -8.63 7.75 18.63
N TYR A 62 -9.35 7.08 17.74
CA TYR A 62 -9.43 5.62 17.72
C TYR A 62 -8.15 4.99 17.15
N ASP A 63 -7.73 3.87 17.74
CA ASP A 63 -6.60 3.08 17.26
C ASP A 63 -7.01 2.07 16.17
N ILE A 64 -6.03 1.31 15.67
CA ILE A 64 -6.26 0.29 14.64
C ILE A 64 -7.19 -0.83 15.10
N ASN A 65 -7.19 -1.20 16.38
CA ASN A 65 -8.03 -2.30 16.88
C ASN A 65 -9.51 -1.95 16.79
N VAL A 66 -9.86 -0.69 17.07
CA VAL A 66 -11.22 -0.19 16.86
C VAL A 66 -11.61 -0.24 15.39
N ILE A 67 -10.70 0.14 14.48
CA ILE A 67 -10.92 0.07 13.02
C ILE A 67 -11.12 -1.38 12.57
N MET A 68 -10.24 -2.31 12.97
CA MET A 68 -10.35 -3.73 12.64
C MET A 68 -11.67 -4.32 13.13
N ALA A 69 -12.02 -4.10 14.39
CA ALA A 69 -13.29 -4.58 14.95
C ALA A 69 -14.51 -3.97 14.24
N ALA A 70 -14.43 -2.71 13.79
CA ALA A 70 -15.49 -2.09 12.99
C ALA A 70 -15.62 -2.73 11.60
N LEU A 71 -14.50 -3.01 10.92
CA LEU A 71 -14.47 -3.69 9.63
C LEU A 71 -15.05 -5.11 9.73
N GLN A 72 -14.71 -5.85 10.79
CA GLN A 72 -15.20 -7.21 11.03
C GLN A 72 -16.73 -7.25 11.16
N LYS A 73 -17.34 -6.25 11.79
CA LYS A 73 -18.81 -6.13 11.84
C LYS A 73 -19.46 -5.96 10.47
N LYS A 74 -18.69 -5.63 9.43
CA LYS A 74 -19.13 -5.51 8.03
C LYS A 74 -18.62 -6.66 7.15
N GLY A 75 -18.06 -7.73 7.73
CA GLY A 75 -17.52 -8.86 6.98
C GLY A 75 -16.24 -8.54 6.22
N CYS A 76 -15.51 -7.51 6.67
CA CYS A 76 -14.23 -7.10 6.10
C CYS A 76 -13.12 -7.28 7.12
N GLU A 77 -11.91 -7.51 6.60
CA GLU A 77 -10.70 -7.71 7.39
C GLU A 77 -9.63 -6.70 6.93
N ALA A 78 -8.77 -6.28 7.86
CA ALA A 78 -7.68 -5.36 7.58
C ALA A 78 -6.34 -6.04 7.79
N ILE A 79 -5.60 -6.15 6.69
CA ILE A 79 -4.31 -6.84 6.64
C ILE A 79 -3.22 -5.78 6.68
N TRP A 80 -2.33 -5.87 7.67
CA TRP A 80 -1.17 -4.98 7.73
C TRP A 80 -0.18 -5.34 6.63
N PHE A 81 0.03 -4.43 5.69
CA PHE A 81 0.93 -4.64 4.57
C PHE A 81 2.40 -4.52 5.01
N ASP A 82 3.21 -5.51 4.67
CA ASP A 82 4.65 -5.49 4.90
C ASP A 82 5.34 -4.57 3.90
N LYS A 83 5.81 -3.40 4.37
CA LYS A 83 6.43 -2.37 3.53
C LYS A 83 7.73 -2.80 2.83
N ARG A 84 8.30 -3.95 3.22
CA ARG A 84 9.46 -4.54 2.56
C ARG A 84 9.09 -5.21 1.23
N LYS A 85 7.80 -5.47 1.00
CA LYS A 85 7.28 -6.05 -0.25
C LYS A 85 6.91 -4.95 -1.23
N ASP A 86 7.11 -5.22 -2.52
CA ASP A 86 6.60 -4.35 -3.58
C ASP A 86 5.05 -4.39 -3.59
N PRO A 87 4.35 -3.25 -3.45
CA PRO A 87 2.88 -3.18 -3.58
C PRO A 87 2.34 -3.75 -4.89
N GLY A 88 3.16 -3.88 -5.93
CA GLY A 88 2.82 -4.58 -7.17
C GLY A 88 2.42 -6.05 -6.99
N CYS A 89 2.71 -6.65 -5.83
CA CYS A 89 2.18 -7.98 -5.50
C CYS A 89 0.69 -7.99 -5.13
N LEU A 90 0.05 -6.84 -4.91
CA LEU A 90 -1.36 -6.76 -4.52
C LEU A 90 -2.28 -7.10 -5.70
N ASP A 91 -3.25 -7.98 -5.47
CA ASP A 91 -4.35 -8.19 -6.41
C ASP A 91 -5.48 -7.21 -6.10
N LEU A 92 -5.44 -6.06 -6.80
CA LEU A 92 -6.38 -4.97 -6.61
C LEU A 92 -7.84 -5.34 -6.90
N SER A 93 -8.10 -6.43 -7.64
CA SER A 93 -9.47 -6.83 -8.00
C SER A 93 -10.26 -7.37 -6.81
N ASN A 94 -9.56 -7.94 -5.82
CA ASN A 94 -10.15 -8.53 -4.61
C ASN A 94 -10.10 -7.58 -3.39
N ILE A 95 -9.58 -6.35 -3.58
CA ILE A 95 -9.37 -5.38 -2.50
C ILE A 95 -10.52 -4.38 -2.45
N CYS A 96 -11.13 -4.25 -1.27
CA CYS A 96 -12.23 -3.30 -1.03
C CYS A 96 -11.73 -1.85 -0.91
N GLY A 97 -10.50 -1.68 -0.41
CA GLY A 97 -9.81 -0.40 -0.32
C GLY A 97 -8.60 -0.49 0.60
N PHE A 98 -8.04 0.66 0.93
CA PHE A 98 -6.86 0.77 1.78
C PHE A 98 -7.08 1.78 2.89
N ILE A 99 -6.43 1.55 4.03
CA ILE A 99 -6.34 2.50 5.12
C ILE A 99 -4.86 2.80 5.36
N LEU A 100 -4.49 4.08 5.26
CA LEU A 100 -3.16 4.58 5.58
C LEU A 100 -3.17 5.23 6.95
N ASN A 101 -2.18 4.91 7.77
CA ASN A 101 -1.86 5.64 9.00
C ASN A 101 -0.65 6.54 8.73
N VAL A 102 -0.85 7.85 8.76
CA VAL A 102 0.23 8.81 8.48
C VAL A 102 0.53 9.67 9.72
N PRO A 103 1.79 10.12 9.91
CA PRO A 103 2.07 11.17 10.87
C PRO A 103 1.31 12.43 10.47
N SER A 104 0.77 13.12 11.46
CA SER A 104 0.05 14.38 11.27
C SER A 104 0.48 15.38 12.31
N ASP A 105 0.86 16.55 11.81
CA ASP A 105 1.14 17.71 12.66
C ASP A 105 -0.14 18.42 13.07
N TYR A 106 -0.13 19.03 14.26
CA TYR A 106 -1.21 19.87 14.75
C TYR A 106 -0.77 21.34 14.71
N LYS A 107 -1.51 22.17 13.97
CA LYS A 107 -1.34 23.62 13.96
C LYS A 107 -2.26 24.24 15.00
N LEU A 108 -1.70 24.94 15.99
CA LEU A 108 -2.46 25.81 16.89
C LEU A 108 -2.10 27.27 16.56
N GLY A 109 -2.99 27.95 15.83
CA GLY A 109 -2.71 29.27 15.28
C GLY A 109 -1.49 29.25 14.35
N PHE A 110 -0.49 30.06 14.65
CA PHE A 110 0.77 30.15 13.90
C PHE A 110 1.85 29.16 14.38
N VAL A 111 1.59 28.43 15.47
CA VAL A 111 2.57 27.52 16.10
C VAL A 111 2.29 26.08 15.67
N MET A 112 3.31 25.40 15.15
CA MET A 112 3.28 23.95 14.97
C MET A 112 3.66 23.29 16.29
N LEU A 113 2.70 22.59 16.90
CA LEU A 113 2.97 21.88 18.14
C LEU A 113 3.72 20.58 17.83
N PRO A 114 4.79 20.23 18.57
CA PRO A 114 5.58 19.01 18.34
C PRO A 114 4.85 17.74 18.83
N LEU A 115 3.51 17.74 18.86
CA LEU A 115 2.71 16.55 19.16
C LEU A 115 2.50 15.78 17.86
N ARG A 116 3.33 14.74 17.64
CA ARG A 116 3.14 13.78 16.55
C ARG A 116 1.83 13.01 16.78
N ARG A 117 0.79 13.38 16.05
CA ARG A 117 -0.48 12.63 16.04
C ARG A 117 -0.50 11.68 14.85
N ARG A 118 -1.37 10.69 14.93
CA ARG A 118 -1.65 9.75 13.86
C ARG A 118 -2.93 10.16 13.15
N HIS A 119 -2.98 9.94 11.85
CA HIS A 119 -4.12 10.28 11.03
C HIS A 119 -4.46 9.15 10.08
N TRP A 120 -5.74 8.78 10.06
CA TRP A 120 -6.26 7.70 9.25
C TRP A 120 -6.81 8.26 7.94
N ILE A 121 -6.30 7.74 6.84
CA ILE A 121 -6.68 8.11 5.47
C ILE A 121 -7.23 6.87 4.78
N THR A 122 -8.27 7.04 3.97
CA THR A 122 -8.81 5.98 3.14
C THR A 122 -8.46 6.20 1.68
N ILE A 123 -8.11 5.12 0.99
CA ILE A 123 -8.03 5.07 -0.47
C ILE A 123 -9.02 4.04 -0.97
N ARG A 124 -9.80 4.40 -1.98
CA ARG A 124 -10.80 3.49 -2.54
C ARG A 124 -10.96 3.66 -4.05
N GLN A 125 -11.21 2.55 -4.72
CA GLN A 125 -11.62 2.54 -6.12
C GLN A 125 -13.11 2.90 -6.25
N ILE A 126 -13.41 3.86 -7.11
CA ILE A 126 -14.77 4.31 -7.44
C ILE A 126 -14.84 4.49 -8.94
N GLN A 127 -15.75 3.76 -9.60
CA GLN A 127 -15.92 3.79 -11.06
C GLN A 127 -14.61 3.60 -11.83
N GLY A 128 -13.76 2.67 -11.37
CA GLY A 128 -12.51 2.30 -12.03
C GLY A 128 -11.28 3.16 -11.66
N ASN A 129 -11.46 4.29 -10.97
CA ASN A 129 -10.35 5.15 -10.53
C ASN A 129 -10.19 5.10 -9.01
N PHE A 130 -8.95 5.19 -8.53
CA PHE A 130 -8.59 5.30 -7.13
C PHE A 130 -8.57 6.76 -6.69
N TYR A 131 -9.12 6.99 -5.50
CA TYR A 131 -9.16 8.31 -4.88
C TYR A 131 -8.57 8.25 -3.49
N ASN A 132 -7.79 9.27 -3.14
CA ASN A 132 -7.48 9.60 -1.77
C ASN A 132 -8.68 10.33 -1.15
N LEU A 133 -9.27 9.71 -0.14
CA LEU A 133 -10.44 10.16 0.60
C LEU A 133 -10.06 10.64 2.01
N ASP A 134 -8.87 11.22 2.15
CA ASP A 134 -8.48 11.91 3.37
C ASP A 134 -9.57 12.91 3.78
N SER A 135 -10.07 12.74 5.00
CA SER A 135 -11.11 13.58 5.57
C SER A 135 -10.65 15.04 5.81
N LYS A 136 -9.34 15.32 5.75
CA LYS A 136 -8.79 16.70 5.81
C LYS A 136 -8.81 17.42 4.47
N LEU A 137 -9.00 16.71 3.35
CA LEU A 137 -9.08 17.33 2.04
C LEU A 137 -10.43 18.01 1.85
N ASP A 138 -10.44 19.04 1.00
CA ASP A 138 -11.69 19.71 0.64
C ASP A 138 -12.54 18.91 -0.34
N THR A 139 -11.91 18.06 -1.14
CA THR A 139 -12.54 17.18 -2.12
C THR A 139 -11.71 15.90 -2.27
N PRO A 140 -12.32 14.80 -2.74
CA PRO A 140 -11.59 13.59 -3.12
C PRO A 140 -10.47 13.91 -4.11
N GLN A 141 -9.25 13.48 -3.80
CA GLN A 141 -8.11 13.66 -4.69
C GLN A 141 -7.97 12.42 -5.58
N LEU A 142 -8.04 12.60 -6.89
CA LEU A 142 -7.81 11.53 -7.85
C LEU A 142 -6.35 11.07 -7.79
N ILE A 143 -6.13 9.78 -7.60
CA ILE A 143 -4.82 9.13 -7.72
C ILE A 143 -4.64 8.64 -9.17
N GLY A 144 -5.65 7.97 -9.73
CA GLY A 144 -5.61 7.45 -11.10
C GLY A 144 -6.12 6.02 -11.19
N ARG A 145 -5.54 5.19 -12.05
CA ARG A 145 -5.88 3.77 -12.20
C ARG A 145 -4.93 2.88 -11.38
N SER A 146 -4.93 1.59 -11.65
CA SER A 146 -4.11 0.59 -10.94
C SER A 146 -2.62 0.93 -10.92
N SER A 147 -2.01 1.29 -12.06
CA SER A 147 -0.58 1.64 -12.13
C SER A 147 -0.25 2.85 -11.26
N ASP A 148 -1.10 3.86 -11.30
CA ASP A 148 -0.93 5.12 -10.56
C ASP A 148 -1.07 4.88 -9.06
N LEU A 149 -2.00 4.01 -8.66
CA LEU A 149 -2.13 3.57 -7.28
C LEU A 149 -0.87 2.86 -6.80
N ILE A 150 -0.33 1.90 -7.56
CA ILE A 150 0.88 1.18 -7.15
C ILE A 150 2.05 2.15 -6.97
N ALA A 151 2.24 3.09 -7.91
CA ALA A 151 3.26 4.13 -7.80
C ALA A 151 3.05 5.01 -6.55
N TYR A 152 1.81 5.44 -6.32
CA TYR A 152 1.44 6.22 -5.14
C TYR A 152 1.72 5.46 -3.83
N LEU A 153 1.33 4.18 -3.74
CA LEU A 153 1.59 3.36 -2.55
C LEU A 153 3.08 3.17 -2.29
N LYS A 154 3.90 2.96 -3.34
CA LYS A 154 5.37 2.90 -3.22
C LYS A 154 5.92 4.17 -2.56
N GLU A 155 5.54 5.34 -3.06
CA GLU A 155 5.95 6.63 -2.49
C GLU A 155 5.51 6.78 -1.03
N GLN A 156 4.28 6.37 -0.68
CA GLN A 156 3.82 6.42 0.70
C GLN A 156 4.63 5.49 1.62
N LEU A 157 5.04 4.32 1.14
CA LEU A 157 5.74 3.31 1.95
C LEU A 157 7.23 3.60 2.16
N GLU A 158 7.84 4.51 1.40
CA GLU A 158 9.22 4.99 1.63
C GLU A 158 9.36 5.65 3.01
N CYS A 159 8.28 6.26 3.52
CA CYS A 159 8.27 6.85 4.85
C CYS A 159 8.05 5.77 5.92
N LYS A 160 9.09 5.51 6.73
CA LYS A 160 9.05 4.51 7.81
C LYS A 160 7.93 4.73 8.83
N GLU A 161 7.48 5.97 9.03
CA GLU A 161 6.41 6.29 9.96
C GLU A 161 5.00 6.00 9.39
N LYS A 162 4.81 5.76 8.08
CA LYS A 162 3.48 5.53 7.50
C LYS A 162 3.12 4.06 7.44
N GLU A 163 2.00 3.63 8.01
CA GLU A 163 1.53 2.23 7.93
C GLU A 163 0.42 2.08 6.89
N LEU A 164 0.39 0.95 6.18
CA LEU A 164 -0.63 0.62 5.19
C LEU A 164 -1.39 -0.64 5.62
N PHE A 165 -2.71 -0.55 5.57
CA PHE A 165 -3.63 -1.67 5.77
C PHE A 165 -4.44 -1.90 4.51
N VAL A 166 -4.48 -3.14 4.05
CA VAL A 166 -5.28 -3.59 2.91
C VAL A 166 -6.61 -4.11 3.45
N VAL A 167 -7.72 -3.55 2.98
CA VAL A 167 -9.05 -3.96 3.44
C VAL A 167 -9.69 -4.87 2.40
N VAL A 168 -10.08 -6.06 2.82
CA VAL A 168 -10.62 -7.13 1.96
C VAL A 168 -11.88 -7.72 2.60
N SER A 169 -12.64 -8.53 1.85
CA SER A 169 -13.67 -9.36 2.48
C SER A 169 -13.03 -10.50 3.28
N GLN A 170 -13.75 -11.01 4.27
CA GLN A 170 -13.30 -12.15 5.08
C GLN A 170 -12.92 -13.36 4.21
N GLU A 171 -13.72 -13.68 3.18
CA GLU A 171 -13.43 -14.78 2.25
C GLU A 171 -12.10 -14.58 1.49
N VAL A 172 -11.81 -13.34 1.08
CA VAL A 172 -10.57 -13.01 0.37
C VAL A 172 -9.36 -13.12 1.29
N GLU A 173 -9.49 -12.73 2.55
CA GLU A 173 -8.45 -12.95 3.55
C GLU A 173 -8.22 -14.45 3.77
N GLU A 174 -9.26 -15.23 4.06
CA GLU A 174 -9.18 -16.68 4.33
C GLU A 174 -8.47 -17.44 3.20
N LYS A 175 -8.74 -17.05 1.94
CA LYS A 175 -8.15 -17.65 0.74
C LYS A 175 -6.86 -16.96 0.27
N GLN A 176 -6.44 -15.89 0.94
CA GLN A 176 -5.28 -15.07 0.58
C GLN A 176 -5.30 -14.56 -0.88
N LEU A 177 -6.48 -14.21 -1.40
CA LEU A 177 -6.69 -13.76 -2.80
C LEU A 177 -6.33 -12.28 -3.04
N TRP A 178 -5.89 -11.58 -2.00
CA TRP A 178 -5.49 -10.17 -2.07
C TRP A 178 -4.03 -9.97 -2.49
N ILE A 179 -3.27 -11.07 -2.61
CA ILE A 179 -1.85 -11.04 -2.95
C ILE A 179 -1.50 -12.09 -4.01
N ASN A 180 -0.75 -11.67 -5.02
CA ASN A 180 -0.20 -12.51 -6.07
C ASN A 180 0.99 -13.30 -5.52
N GLN A 181 0.73 -14.52 -5.06
CA GLN A 181 1.73 -15.38 -4.44
C GLN A 181 2.91 -15.71 -5.39
N PHE A 182 2.67 -15.78 -6.69
CA PHE A 182 3.72 -16.01 -7.70
C PHE A 182 4.80 -14.91 -7.70
N ILE A 183 4.41 -13.65 -7.50
CA ILE A 183 5.33 -12.49 -7.48
C ILE A 183 6.20 -12.50 -6.21
N LEU A 184 5.71 -13.09 -5.11
CA LEU A 184 6.48 -13.18 -3.87
C LEU A 184 7.57 -14.24 -3.90
N GLN A 185 7.40 -15.30 -4.71
CA GLN A 185 8.37 -16.40 -4.80
C GLN A 185 9.58 -16.03 -5.66
N ASP A 186 9.40 -15.20 -6.68
CA ASP A 186 10.46 -14.81 -7.63
C ASP A 186 11.53 -13.89 -6.99
N ASN A 187 11.14 -13.10 -5.98
CA ASN A 187 12.08 -12.23 -5.24
C ASN A 187 12.94 -12.96 -4.20
N GLY A 188 12.73 -14.26 -3.98
CA GLY A 188 13.48 -15.10 -3.02
C GLY A 188 14.45 -16.09 -3.65
N GLY A 189 14.60 -16.11 -4.97
CA GLY A 189 15.29 -17.18 -5.70
C GLY A 189 16.47 -16.72 -6.55
N HIS A 190 17.57 -16.26 -5.93
CA HIS A 190 18.90 -16.51 -6.53
C HIS A 190 19.36 -17.90 -6.08
N ASN A 191 19.03 -18.93 -6.85
CA ASN A 191 19.76 -20.19 -6.81
C ASN A 191 19.83 -20.80 -8.23
N VAL A 192 21.03 -20.63 -8.80
CA VAL A 192 21.81 -21.59 -9.59
C VAL A 192 21.05 -22.48 -10.58
N ALA A 193 21.36 -22.24 -11.85
CA ALA A 193 21.05 -23.08 -12.99
C ALA A 193 21.29 -24.58 -12.70
N ILE A 194 20.29 -25.41 -13.04
CA ILE A 194 20.53 -26.81 -13.37
C ILE A 194 20.36 -26.93 -14.88
N HIS A 195 21.49 -26.86 -15.58
CA HIS A 195 21.62 -27.47 -16.90
C HIS A 195 21.34 -28.97 -16.75
N LYS A 196 20.26 -29.45 -17.37
CA LYS A 196 20.17 -30.86 -17.72
C LYS A 196 20.95 -31.06 -19.01
N GLU A 197 22.18 -31.52 -18.87
CA GLU A 197 22.88 -32.23 -19.93
C GLU A 197 22.14 -33.54 -20.22
N THR A 198 21.97 -33.88 -21.49
CA THR A 198 21.61 -35.23 -21.93
C THR A 198 22.38 -35.51 -23.23
N PRO A 199 22.95 -36.73 -23.43
CA PRO A 199 24.10 -36.96 -24.30
C PRO A 199 23.75 -37.12 -25.79
N LEU A 200 24.78 -36.92 -26.62
CA LEU A 200 24.81 -37.11 -28.07
C LEU A 200 24.35 -38.50 -28.52
N GLU A 201 23.62 -38.54 -29.64
CA GLU A 201 23.81 -39.50 -30.73
C GLU A 201 23.38 -38.84 -32.07
N SER A 202 24.29 -38.86 -33.05
CA SER A 202 24.13 -38.54 -34.48
C SER A 202 23.99 -39.85 -35.28
N PRO A 203 23.81 -39.90 -36.63
CA PRO A 203 23.87 -38.84 -37.65
C PRO A 203 22.74 -38.90 -38.73
N ASP A 204 22.62 -37.85 -39.56
CA ASP A 204 22.95 -37.87 -41.01
C ASP A 204 22.17 -36.83 -41.86
N SER A 205 22.82 -36.42 -42.95
CA SER A 205 22.37 -35.63 -44.12
C SER A 205 22.41 -34.08 -44.07
N SER A 206 23.41 -33.56 -44.78
CA SER A 206 23.56 -32.21 -45.36
C SER A 206 22.79 -32.13 -46.71
N PRO A 207 22.59 -30.98 -47.43
CA PRO A 207 23.63 -29.99 -47.76
C PRO A 207 23.25 -28.48 -47.83
N THR A 208 24.30 -27.67 -47.61
CA THR A 208 24.70 -26.41 -48.30
C THR A 208 23.81 -25.16 -48.31
N CYS A 209 24.37 -24.06 -47.78
CA CYS A 209 24.56 -22.83 -48.56
C CYS A 209 25.70 -21.97 -47.98
N ASP A 210 26.74 -21.75 -48.80
CA ASP A 210 27.85 -20.82 -48.59
C ASP A 210 27.39 -19.35 -48.69
N TYR A 211 27.96 -18.47 -47.86
CA TYR A 211 28.38 -17.12 -48.30
C TYR A 211 29.60 -16.64 -47.49
N ASN A 212 30.56 -16.11 -48.25
CA ASN A 212 31.94 -15.76 -47.90
C ASN A 212 32.16 -14.74 -46.77
N THR A 213 33.13 -15.09 -45.91
CA THR A 213 34.38 -14.37 -45.55
C THR A 213 34.49 -12.86 -45.77
N ARG A 214 34.75 -12.09 -44.68
CA ARG A 214 35.75 -10.99 -44.60
C ARG A 214 36.29 -10.84 -43.16
N ASP A 215 37.55 -11.22 -42.96
CA ASP A 215 38.68 -10.55 -42.28
C ASP A 215 38.40 -9.67 -41.03
N ALA A 216 38.92 -10.00 -39.85
CA ALA A 216 40.30 -9.86 -39.32
C ALA A 216 40.34 -8.71 -38.29
N GLU A 217 40.45 -9.04 -37.00
CA GLU A 217 41.69 -8.99 -36.21
C GLU A 217 42.10 -7.55 -35.80
N CYS A 218 42.02 -7.26 -34.49
CA CYS A 218 43.10 -6.55 -33.81
C CYS A 218 43.01 -6.72 -32.28
N LEU A 219 44.19 -6.94 -31.73
CA LEU A 219 44.53 -7.41 -30.40
C LEU A 219 44.43 -6.35 -29.29
N ARG A 220 44.35 -6.91 -28.08
CA ARG A 220 44.67 -6.36 -26.74
C ARG A 220 45.71 -5.24 -26.72
N LEU A 221 45.62 -4.35 -25.71
CA LEU A 221 46.67 -4.17 -24.68
C LEU A 221 46.25 -3.17 -23.58
N ASN A 222 46.28 -3.68 -22.35
CA ASN A 222 46.73 -3.16 -21.05
C ASN A 222 46.32 -1.78 -20.48
N GLU A 223 45.77 -1.89 -19.26
CA GLU A 223 45.97 -1.09 -18.02
C GLU A 223 47.01 0.04 -18.05
N VAL A 224 46.67 1.23 -17.52
CA VAL A 224 47.47 2.00 -16.53
C VAL A 224 46.59 3.02 -15.76
N ASN A 225 46.57 2.85 -14.43
CA ASN A 225 46.48 3.77 -13.29
C ASN A 225 45.47 4.94 -13.20
N CYS A 226 44.66 4.84 -12.13
CA CYS A 226 44.15 5.96 -11.34
C CYS A 226 45.28 6.61 -10.54
N VAL A 227 45.39 7.95 -10.57
CA VAL A 227 46.05 8.74 -9.52
C VAL A 227 45.24 10.01 -9.26
N ASN A 228 45.01 10.24 -7.97
CA ASN A 228 44.37 11.39 -7.34
C ASN A 228 45.00 12.74 -7.71
N SER A 229 44.22 13.83 -7.63
CA SER A 229 44.72 15.14 -7.20
C SER A 229 43.55 15.99 -6.69
N GLU A 230 43.70 16.43 -5.44
CA GLU A 230 42.85 17.38 -4.73
C GLU A 230 43.06 18.82 -5.21
N THR A 231 42.17 19.70 -4.72
CA THR A 231 42.33 21.15 -4.48
C THR A 231 42.44 22.10 -5.67
N PHE A 232 41.43 22.96 -5.82
CA PHE A 232 41.51 24.41 -5.56
C PHE A 232 40.17 24.92 -5.03
#